data_AF-A0A0L8HBD1-F1
#
_entry.id   AF-A0A0L8HBD1-F1
#
_cell.length_a   1.000
_cell.length_b   1.000
_cell.length_c   1.000
_cell.angle_alpha   90.00
_cell.angle_beta   90.00
_cell.angle_gamma   90.00
#
_symmetry.space_group_name_H-M   'P 1'
#
loop_
_entity.id
_entity.type
_entity.pdbx_description
1 polymer ?
#
loop_
_entity_poly.entity_id
_entity_poly.type
_entity_poly.pdbx_seq_one_letter_code
_entity_poly.pdbx_strand_id
1 'polypeptide(L)'
;MLASQLNISSPRRIVRILCIHGYRQNAQLFREKTGSFRKLLKNKVEFVFVSAPNKIPVNTDDGEHEGKDIKDIDERGWWFSREDKYFHAQDETNCCNGYEQSIEMIKNILKEQGPFDGLFGFSQGASLVSLLCGLREQNPDGDLKFSFAIMVAAFKSKSLQHQSLYEQKVTIPTLHVFGETDRVIPKSK
;
A
#
# COMPACT_ATOMS: atom_id res chain seq x y z
N MET A 1 17.04 -44.12 33.30
CA MET A 1 17.33 -43.46 32.01
C MET A 1 16.04 -42.81 31.52
N LEU A 2 15.90 -41.49 31.69
CA LEU A 2 14.79 -40.70 31.16
C LEU A 2 15.34 -39.93 29.95
N ALA A 3 14.86 -40.28 28.77
CA ALA A 3 15.20 -39.58 27.53
C ALA A 3 14.65 -38.15 27.60
N SER A 4 15.54 -37.17 27.53
CA SER A 4 15.23 -35.76 27.34
C SER A 4 14.46 -35.59 26.03
N GLN A 5 13.18 -35.21 26.12
CA GLN A 5 12.40 -34.77 24.97
C GLN A 5 13.10 -33.55 24.35
N LEU A 6 13.64 -33.75 23.15
CA LEU A 6 14.16 -32.68 22.33
C LEU A 6 13.01 -31.73 22.01
N ASN A 7 13.07 -30.51 22.55
CA ASN A 7 12.21 -29.40 22.14
C ASN A 7 12.56 -29.03 20.70
N ILE A 8 11.96 -29.72 19.73
CA ILE A 8 11.99 -29.32 18.33
C ILE A 8 11.13 -28.06 18.23
N SER A 9 11.76 -26.89 18.34
CA SER A 9 11.09 -25.62 18.07
C SER A 9 10.48 -25.71 16.67
N SER A 10 9.17 -25.56 16.56
CA SER A 10 8.50 -25.47 15.27
C SER A 10 9.20 -24.39 14.42
N PRO A 11 9.42 -24.63 13.12
CA PRO A 11 10.07 -23.64 12.28
C PRO A 11 9.29 -22.33 12.37
N ARG A 12 9.99 -21.22 12.68
CA ARG A 12 9.36 -19.90 12.76
C ARG A 12 8.64 -19.63 11.44
N ARG A 13 7.31 -19.50 11.50
CA ARG A 13 6.46 -19.14 10.36
C ARG A 13 6.98 -17.85 9.72
N ILE A 14 7.12 -17.87 8.39
CA ILE A 14 7.43 -16.68 7.59
C ILE A 14 6.22 -15.75 7.60
N VAL A 15 6.43 -14.48 7.94
CA VAL A 15 5.40 -13.43 7.89
C VAL A 15 5.18 -13.01 6.45
N ARG A 16 3.94 -12.95 5.97
CA ARG A 16 3.61 -12.56 4.59
C ARG A 16 3.00 -11.16 4.57
N ILE A 17 3.59 -10.27 3.79
CA ILE A 17 3.18 -8.86 3.71
C ILE A 17 2.84 -8.49 2.27
N LEU A 18 1.62 -7.99 2.06
CA LEU A 18 1.20 -7.42 0.78
C LEU A 18 1.69 -5.96 0.68
N CYS A 19 2.43 -5.65 -0.38
CA CYS A 19 3.14 -4.40 -0.58
C CYS A 19 2.44 -3.52 -1.63
N ILE A 20 2.06 -2.30 -1.25
CA ILE A 20 1.21 -1.37 -1.98
C ILE A 20 2.02 -0.09 -2.29
N HIS A 21 2.38 0.11 -3.56
CA HIS A 21 3.31 1.16 -4.00
C HIS A 21 2.73 2.59 -3.96
N GLY A 22 3.57 3.61 -4.13
CA GLY A 22 3.14 5.01 -4.24
C GLY A 22 2.66 5.41 -5.65
N TYR A 23 2.14 6.63 -5.79
CA TYR A 23 1.73 7.18 -7.10
C TYR A 23 2.92 7.24 -8.08
N ARG A 24 2.65 7.04 -9.38
CA ARG A 24 3.67 6.90 -10.45
C ARG A 24 4.71 5.80 -10.17
N GLN A 25 4.28 4.70 -9.56
CA GLN A 25 5.12 3.51 -9.36
C GLN A 25 4.38 2.26 -9.83
N ASN A 26 5.06 1.12 -9.74
CA ASN A 26 4.54 -0.21 -9.95
C ASN A 26 5.19 -1.20 -8.95
N ALA A 27 4.78 -2.47 -9.00
CA ALA A 27 5.31 -3.53 -8.14
C ALA A 27 6.85 -3.65 -8.21
N GLN A 28 7.42 -3.60 -9.41
CA GLN A 28 8.85 -3.76 -9.63
C GLN A 28 9.63 -2.60 -9.00
N LEU A 29 9.25 -1.36 -9.33
CA LEU A 29 9.92 -0.16 -8.80
C LEU A 29 9.85 -0.10 -7.27
N PHE A 30 8.71 -0.50 -6.68
CA PHE A 30 8.58 -0.51 -5.22
C PHE A 30 9.45 -1.62 -4.58
N ARG A 31 9.55 -2.79 -5.22
CA ARG A 31 10.43 -3.89 -4.77
C ARG A 31 11.91 -3.49 -4.81
N GLU A 32 12.31 -2.72 -5.82
CA GLU A 32 13.67 -2.19 -5.97
C GLU A 32 13.98 -1.13 -4.90
N LYS A 33 13.11 -0.12 -4.74
CA LYS A 33 13.25 0.94 -3.73
C LYS A 33 13.29 0.43 -2.28
N THR A 34 12.71 -0.73 -2.02
CA THR A 34 12.69 -1.37 -0.69
C THR A 34 13.78 -2.44 -0.51
N GLY A 35 14.71 -2.59 -1.45
CA GLY A 35 15.69 -3.67 -1.46
C GLY A 35 16.52 -3.83 -0.18
N SER A 36 17.02 -2.74 0.39
CA SER A 36 17.78 -2.75 1.65
C SER A 36 16.93 -3.23 2.83
N PHE A 37 15.71 -2.70 2.96
CA PHE A 37 14.74 -3.11 3.98
C PHE A 37 14.39 -4.60 3.85
N ARG A 38 14.12 -5.09 2.64
CA ARG A 38 13.85 -6.52 2.40
C ARG A 38 15.04 -7.41 2.77
N LYS A 39 16.27 -6.95 2.50
CA LYS A 39 17.50 -7.70 2.85
C LYS A 39 17.64 -7.90 4.35
N LEU A 40 17.27 -6.90 5.17
CA LEU A 40 17.31 -6.99 6.64
C LEU A 40 16.33 -8.02 7.20
N LEU A 41 15.23 -8.26 6.50
CA LEU A 41 14.14 -9.17 6.91
C LEU A 41 14.15 -10.50 6.15
N LYS A 42 15.26 -10.80 5.46
CA LYS A 42 15.46 -12.06 4.74
C LYS A 42 15.21 -13.26 5.67
N ASN A 43 14.53 -14.27 5.14
CA ASN A 43 14.14 -15.50 5.85
C ASN A 43 13.18 -15.30 7.04
N LYS A 44 12.63 -14.08 7.22
CA LYS A 44 11.61 -13.79 8.24
C LYS A 44 10.30 -13.30 7.61
N VAL A 45 10.40 -12.58 6.50
CA VAL A 45 9.27 -11.96 5.82
C VAL A 45 9.29 -12.30 4.33
N GLU A 46 8.14 -12.69 3.80
CA GLU A 46 7.81 -12.74 2.37
C GLU A 46 7.08 -11.45 2.01
N PHE A 47 7.65 -10.68 1.09
CA PHE A 47 7.04 -9.46 0.57
C PHE A 47 6.44 -9.74 -0.82
N VAL A 48 5.13 -9.56 -0.95
CA VAL A 48 4.40 -9.72 -2.22
C VAL A 48 4.05 -8.34 -2.75
N PHE A 49 4.62 -7.97 -3.89
CA PHE A 49 4.45 -6.65 -4.50
C PHE A 49 3.39 -6.71 -5.59
N VAL A 50 2.47 -5.75 -5.58
CA VAL A 50 1.38 -5.67 -6.55
C VAL A 50 1.32 -4.28 -7.18
N SER A 51 0.97 -4.25 -8.46
CA SER A 51 0.80 -3.01 -9.24
C SER A 51 -0.65 -2.57 -9.19
N ALA A 52 -0.91 -1.29 -8.99
CA ALA A 52 -2.26 -0.73 -9.03
C ALA A 52 -2.95 -0.99 -10.39
N PRO A 53 -4.28 -1.10 -10.45
CA PRO A 53 -4.96 -1.42 -11.71
C PRO A 53 -4.96 -0.22 -12.68
N ASN A 54 -4.86 1.01 -12.17
CA ASN A 54 -5.05 2.22 -12.97
C ASN A 54 -3.72 2.73 -13.54
N LYS A 55 -3.60 2.71 -14.88
CA LYS A 55 -2.48 3.32 -15.60
C LYS A 55 -2.61 4.84 -15.63
N ILE A 56 -1.49 5.53 -15.42
CA ILE A 56 -1.37 6.97 -15.53
C ILE A 56 -1.08 7.32 -17.00
N PRO A 57 -1.78 8.30 -17.60
CA PRO A 57 -1.44 8.79 -18.93
C PRO A 57 -0.02 9.35 -18.96
N VAL A 58 0.78 8.92 -19.94
CA VAL A 58 2.12 9.46 -20.15
C VAL A 58 1.99 10.84 -20.77
N ASN A 59 2.55 11.85 -20.13
CA ASN A 59 2.72 13.17 -20.73
C ASN A 59 4.14 13.24 -21.32
N THR A 60 4.24 13.36 -22.64
CA THR A 60 5.54 13.44 -23.33
C THR A 60 6.18 14.82 -23.20
N ASP A 61 5.43 15.81 -22.74
CA ASP A 61 5.87 17.22 -22.68
C ASP A 61 6.36 17.61 -21.27
N ASP A 62 6.37 16.68 -20.30
CA ASP A 62 6.74 16.95 -18.90
C ASP A 62 8.24 16.83 -18.59
N GLY A 63 9.06 16.43 -19.56
CA GLY A 63 10.50 16.22 -19.38
C GLY A 63 10.87 14.98 -18.55
N GLU A 64 9.94 14.39 -17.79
CA GLU A 64 10.19 13.23 -16.92
C GLU A 64 10.39 11.92 -17.69
N HIS A 65 9.94 11.92 -18.94
CA HIS A 65 9.95 10.79 -19.87
C HIS A 65 10.93 10.97 -21.03
N GLU A 66 11.76 12.02 -21.01
CA GLU A 66 12.79 12.22 -22.03
C GLU A 66 13.72 11.00 -22.13
N GLY A 67 13.89 10.49 -23.35
CA GLY A 67 14.75 9.33 -23.63
C GLY A 67 14.18 7.98 -23.19
N LYS A 68 12.93 7.90 -22.70
CA LYS A 68 12.26 6.64 -22.40
C LYS A 68 11.29 6.26 -23.52
N ASP A 69 11.31 4.98 -23.88
CA ASP A 69 10.32 4.40 -24.77
C ASP A 69 8.96 4.34 -24.07
N ILE A 70 7.91 4.91 -24.67
CA ILE A 70 6.57 5.02 -24.05
C ILE A 70 6.04 3.65 -23.61
N LYS A 71 6.34 2.60 -24.40
CA LYS A 71 5.97 1.22 -24.11
C LYS A 71 6.56 0.67 -22.81
N ASP A 72 7.66 1.24 -22.34
CA ASP A 72 8.38 0.79 -21.13
C ASP A 72 7.94 1.57 -19.88
N ILE A 73 7.08 2.58 -20.03
CA ILE A 73 6.53 3.36 -18.92
C ILE A 73 5.29 2.66 -18.36
N ASP A 74 5.45 2.04 -17.20
CA ASP A 74 4.34 1.44 -16.44
C ASP A 74 4.10 2.21 -15.13
N GLU A 75 3.66 3.45 -15.25
CA GLU A 75 3.27 4.30 -14.14
C GLU A 75 1.81 4.09 -13.76
N ARG A 76 1.56 3.90 -12.46
CA ARG A 76 0.23 3.52 -11.97
C ARG A 76 -0.16 4.26 -10.70
N GLY A 77 -1.46 4.39 -10.50
CA GLY A 77 -2.07 5.02 -9.33
C GLY A 77 -3.20 4.19 -8.75
N TRP A 78 -3.42 4.31 -7.44
CA TRP A 78 -4.50 3.59 -6.75
C TRP A 78 -5.85 4.30 -6.91
N TRP A 79 -5.84 5.62 -7.02
CA TRP A 79 -6.99 6.42 -7.43
C TRP A 79 -6.49 7.76 -7.97
N PHE A 80 -7.38 8.51 -8.59
CA PHE A 80 -7.12 9.85 -9.10
C PHE A 80 -7.98 10.86 -8.35
N SER A 81 -7.41 12.05 -8.12
CA SER A 81 -8.11 13.18 -7.47
C SER A 81 -8.74 14.14 -8.49
N ARG A 82 -8.57 13.86 -9.79
CA ARG A 82 -8.97 14.68 -10.92
C ARG A 82 -9.46 13.83 -12.10
N GLU A 83 -10.27 14.43 -12.97
CA GLU A 83 -10.86 13.73 -14.13
C GLU A 83 -9.84 13.36 -15.21
N ASP A 84 -8.74 14.11 -15.31
CA ASP A 84 -7.63 13.86 -16.23
C ASP A 84 -6.72 12.69 -15.81
N LYS A 85 -7.14 11.90 -14.81
CA LYS A 85 -6.39 10.78 -14.23
C LYS A 85 -5.08 11.21 -13.57
N TYR A 86 -5.03 12.45 -13.06
CA TYR A 86 -3.97 12.92 -12.20
C TYR A 86 -4.30 12.70 -10.72
N PHE A 87 -3.26 12.58 -9.89
CA PHE A 87 -3.40 12.50 -8.45
C PHE A 87 -2.49 13.51 -7.74
N HIS A 88 -3.06 14.19 -6.75
CA HIS A 88 -2.32 15.01 -5.82
C HIS A 88 -2.88 14.87 -4.40
N ALA A 89 -1.99 14.62 -3.42
CA ALA A 89 -2.37 14.26 -2.05
C ALA A 89 -3.17 15.36 -1.32
N GLN A 90 -3.03 16.61 -1.73
CA GLN A 90 -3.67 17.77 -1.09
C GLN A 90 -4.96 18.23 -1.78
N ASP A 91 -5.35 17.61 -2.89
CA ASP A 91 -6.57 17.99 -3.60
C ASP A 91 -7.81 17.70 -2.74
N GLU A 92 -8.59 18.74 -2.46
CA GLU A 92 -9.94 18.61 -1.90
C GLU A 92 -10.92 18.41 -3.07
N THR A 93 -11.54 17.23 -3.12
CA THR A 93 -12.23 16.78 -4.33
C THR A 93 -13.30 15.74 -4.02
N ASN A 94 -14.25 15.58 -4.94
CA ASN A 94 -15.16 14.42 -4.97
C ASN A 94 -14.70 13.33 -5.93
N CYS A 95 -13.66 13.59 -6.73
CA CYS A 95 -13.11 12.63 -7.65
C CYS A 95 -12.26 11.60 -6.89
N CYS A 96 -12.51 10.32 -7.19
CA CYS A 96 -11.78 9.17 -6.66
C CYS A 96 -11.56 8.11 -7.75
N ASN A 97 -11.59 8.49 -9.03
CA ASN A 97 -11.60 7.57 -10.16
C ASN A 97 -10.50 6.50 -10.00
N GLY A 98 -10.86 5.22 -10.15
CA GLY A 98 -9.93 4.10 -9.96
C GLY A 98 -9.92 3.48 -8.56
N TYR A 99 -10.58 4.11 -7.58
CA TYR A 99 -10.59 3.67 -6.18
C TYR A 99 -11.29 2.31 -6.01
N GLU A 100 -12.50 2.15 -6.55
CA GLU A 100 -13.26 0.90 -6.44
C GLU A 100 -12.50 -0.26 -7.08
N GLN A 101 -11.93 -0.06 -8.27
CA GLN A 101 -11.12 -1.07 -8.96
C GLN A 101 -9.91 -1.49 -8.11
N SER A 102 -9.27 -0.54 -7.42
CA SER A 102 -8.17 -0.81 -6.50
C SER A 102 -8.59 -1.61 -5.27
N ILE A 103 -9.72 -1.26 -4.66
CA ILE A 103 -10.25 -1.99 -3.50
C ILE A 103 -10.64 -3.42 -3.88
N GLU A 104 -11.33 -3.61 -5.00
CA GLU A 104 -11.71 -4.93 -5.52
C GLU A 104 -10.48 -5.79 -5.84
N MET A 105 -9.49 -5.21 -6.51
CA MET A 105 -8.23 -5.90 -6.81
C MET A 105 -7.54 -6.37 -5.52
N ILE A 106 -7.42 -5.51 -4.50
CA ILE A 106 -6.78 -5.88 -3.23
C ILE A 106 -7.58 -6.96 -2.49
N LYS A 107 -8.91 -6.86 -2.45
CA LYS A 107 -9.78 -7.91 -1.86
C LYS A 107 -9.55 -9.25 -2.54
N ASN A 108 -9.50 -9.27 -3.88
CA ASN A 108 -9.25 -10.49 -4.65
C ASN A 108 -7.87 -11.08 -4.34
N ILE A 109 -6.82 -10.25 -4.27
CA ILE A 109 -5.47 -10.72 -3.91
C ILE A 109 -5.44 -11.30 -2.49
N LEU A 110 -6.05 -10.63 -1.51
CA LEU A 110 -6.11 -11.11 -0.13
C LEU A 110 -6.81 -12.47 -0.04
N LYS A 111 -7.86 -12.67 -0.86
CA LYS A 111 -8.62 -13.92 -0.95
C LYS A 111 -7.86 -15.03 -1.67
N GLU A 112 -7.28 -14.74 -2.82
CA GLU A 112 -6.70 -15.75 -3.73
C GLU A 112 -5.26 -16.12 -3.37
N GLN A 113 -4.47 -15.16 -2.85
CA GLN A 113 -3.05 -15.33 -2.58
C GLN A 113 -2.72 -15.30 -1.08
N GLY A 114 -3.74 -15.15 -0.22
CA GLY A 114 -3.62 -15.16 1.23
C GLY A 114 -3.22 -16.53 1.82
N PRO A 115 -3.03 -16.61 3.15
CA PRO A 115 -3.19 -15.53 4.11
C PRO A 115 -2.02 -14.54 4.07
N PHE A 116 -2.33 -13.25 4.27
CA PHE A 116 -1.37 -12.19 4.54
C PHE A 116 -1.46 -11.79 6.02
N ASP A 117 -0.32 -11.63 6.68
CA ASP A 117 -0.26 -11.17 8.07
C ASP A 117 -0.45 -9.66 8.18
N GLY A 118 0.00 -8.91 7.16
CA GLY A 118 -0.07 -7.47 7.19
C GLY A 118 0.06 -6.80 5.83
N LEU A 119 -0.19 -5.49 5.84
CA LEU A 119 -0.05 -4.63 4.68
C LEU A 119 1.15 -3.70 4.86
N PHE A 120 1.83 -3.38 3.77
CA PHE A 120 2.90 -2.38 3.75
C PHE A 120 2.67 -1.42 2.58
N GLY A 121 2.35 -0.17 2.89
CA GLY A 121 2.12 0.87 1.90
C GLY A 121 3.17 1.98 1.92
N PHE A 122 3.40 2.59 0.76
CA PHE A 122 4.21 3.81 0.60
C PHE A 122 3.41 4.95 -0.04
N SER A 123 3.49 6.17 0.49
CA SER A 123 2.86 7.38 -0.02
C SER A 123 1.37 7.17 -0.35
N GLN A 124 0.93 7.31 -1.60
CA GLN A 124 -0.45 7.00 -2.02
C GLN A 124 -0.90 5.59 -1.59
N GLY A 125 -0.03 4.59 -1.72
CA GLY A 125 -0.32 3.23 -1.27
C GLY A 125 -0.43 3.11 0.25
N ALA A 126 0.32 3.90 1.02
CA ALA A 126 0.18 3.95 2.48
C ALA A 126 -1.17 4.57 2.88
N SER A 127 -1.60 5.60 2.17
CA SER A 127 -2.92 6.19 2.34
C SER A 127 -4.04 5.21 1.95
N LEU A 128 -3.88 4.42 0.86
CA LEU A 128 -4.81 3.32 0.54
C LEU A 128 -4.87 2.29 1.67
N VAL A 129 -3.73 1.91 2.25
CA VAL A 129 -3.68 0.99 3.40
C VAL A 129 -4.46 1.56 4.59
N SER A 130 -4.38 2.86 4.85
CA SER A 130 -5.22 3.50 5.87
C SER A 130 -6.72 3.39 5.56
N LEU A 131 -7.12 3.56 4.30
CA LEU A 131 -8.51 3.40 3.87
C LEU A 131 -8.99 1.94 4.01
N LEU A 132 -8.14 0.97 3.67
CA LEU A 132 -8.41 -0.46 3.88
C LEU A 132 -8.58 -0.81 5.35
N CYS A 133 -7.82 -0.17 6.26
CA CYS A 133 -8.05 -0.31 7.70
C CYS A 133 -9.43 0.20 8.10
N GLY A 134 -9.83 1.40 7.63
CA GLY A 134 -11.17 1.93 7.87
C GLY A 134 -12.30 1.04 7.35
N LEU A 135 -12.15 0.52 6.12
CA LEU A 135 -13.10 -0.43 5.53
C LEU A 135 -13.21 -1.73 6.34
N ARG A 136 -12.09 -2.22 6.88
CA ARG A 136 -12.07 -3.40 7.74
C ARG A 136 -12.83 -3.14 9.05
N GLU A 137 -12.69 -1.95 9.66
CA GLU A 137 -13.45 -1.62 10.88
C GLU A 137 -14.95 -1.48 10.62
N GLN A 138 -15.35 -0.99 9.44
CA GLN A 138 -16.77 -0.91 9.06
C GLN A 138 -17.39 -2.28 8.76
N ASN A 139 -16.59 -3.28 8.38
CA ASN A 139 -17.04 -4.64 8.13
C ASN A 139 -16.03 -5.69 8.66
N PRO A 140 -15.99 -5.93 9.98
CA PRO A 140 -15.01 -6.84 10.61
C PRO A 140 -15.08 -8.28 10.08
N ASP A 141 -16.27 -8.71 9.68
CA ASP A 141 -16.52 -10.05 9.16
C ASP A 141 -16.22 -10.18 7.64
N GLY A 142 -15.98 -9.06 6.95
CA GLY A 142 -15.69 -9.02 5.52
C GLY A 142 -14.34 -9.58 5.08
N ASP A 143 -14.05 -9.48 3.79
CA ASP A 143 -12.91 -10.15 3.13
C ASP A 143 -11.53 -9.55 3.45
N LEU A 144 -11.47 -8.40 4.12
CA LEU A 144 -10.23 -7.70 4.45
C LEU A 144 -9.56 -8.33 5.69
N LYS A 145 -8.87 -9.47 5.47
CA LYS A 145 -8.17 -10.21 6.53
C LYS A 145 -6.67 -9.92 6.52
N PHE A 146 -6.24 -9.10 7.47
CA PHE A 146 -4.84 -8.85 7.84
C PHE A 146 -4.77 -8.39 9.30
N SER A 147 -3.61 -8.53 9.93
CA SER A 147 -3.43 -8.35 11.38
C SER A 147 -2.57 -7.15 11.78
N PHE A 148 -1.84 -6.53 10.85
CA PHE A 148 -1.12 -5.26 11.09
C PHE A 148 -0.93 -4.46 9.80
N ALA A 149 -0.57 -3.19 9.93
CA ALA A 149 -0.23 -2.34 8.78
C ALA A 149 1.02 -1.49 9.02
N ILE A 150 1.84 -1.33 7.98
CA ILE A 150 3.00 -0.45 7.93
C ILE A 150 2.72 0.63 6.88
N MET A 151 2.77 1.90 7.28
CA MET A 151 2.41 3.03 6.46
C MET A 151 3.56 4.03 6.42
N VAL A 152 4.25 4.12 5.28
CA VAL A 152 5.38 5.03 5.09
C VAL A 152 4.94 6.23 4.24
N ALA A 153 5.12 7.45 4.75
CA ALA A 153 4.71 8.69 4.12
C ALA A 153 3.20 8.74 3.78
N ALA A 154 2.34 8.14 4.61
CA ALA A 154 0.90 8.24 4.46
C ALA A 154 0.39 9.67 4.70
N PHE A 155 -0.75 9.97 4.10
CA PHE A 155 -1.50 11.20 4.30
C PHE A 155 -2.98 10.87 4.41
N LYS A 156 -3.74 11.72 5.11
CA LYS A 156 -5.20 11.62 5.12
C LYS A 156 -5.73 12.05 3.76
N SER A 157 -6.44 11.16 3.07
CA SER A 157 -7.15 11.51 1.84
C SER A 157 -8.17 12.61 2.12
N LYS A 158 -8.18 13.63 1.26
CA LYS A 158 -9.15 14.73 1.30
C LYS A 158 -10.37 14.54 0.40
N SER A 159 -10.49 13.40 -0.28
CA SER A 159 -11.72 13.05 -1.01
C SER A 159 -12.91 12.92 -0.04
N LEU A 160 -14.06 13.53 -0.36
CA LEU A 160 -15.26 13.44 0.49
C LEU A 160 -15.72 11.98 0.65
N GLN A 161 -15.53 11.16 -0.38
CA GLN A 161 -15.93 9.74 -0.38
C GLN A 161 -15.15 8.89 0.62
N HIS A 162 -13.97 9.35 1.04
CA HIS A 162 -13.10 8.64 1.96
C HIS A 162 -13.30 9.06 3.43
N GLN A 163 -14.07 10.13 3.70
CA GLN A 163 -14.12 10.73 5.03
C GLN A 163 -14.65 9.79 6.12
N SER A 164 -15.72 9.05 5.82
CA SER A 164 -16.35 8.12 6.77
C SER A 164 -15.43 6.97 7.19
N LEU A 165 -14.42 6.64 6.37
CA LEU A 165 -13.42 5.61 6.67
C LEU A 165 -12.44 6.03 7.76
N TYR A 166 -12.33 7.33 8.06
CA TYR A 166 -11.49 7.86 9.13
C TYR A 166 -12.23 8.08 10.45
N GLU A 167 -13.54 7.86 10.49
CA GLU A 167 -14.35 8.04 11.70
C GLU A 167 -14.18 6.88 12.69
N GLN A 168 -13.88 5.69 12.18
CA GLN A 168 -13.70 4.49 13.00
C GLN A 168 -12.28 4.38 13.53
N LYS A 169 -12.15 3.95 14.79
CA LYS A 169 -10.85 3.69 15.39
C LYS A 169 -10.28 2.37 14.87
N VAL A 170 -9.12 2.42 14.23
CA VAL A 170 -8.36 1.23 13.81
C VAL A 170 -7.94 0.41 15.03
N THR A 171 -8.25 -0.89 15.01
CA THR A 171 -8.03 -1.81 16.15
C THR A 171 -6.77 -2.67 16.03
N ILE A 172 -6.24 -2.83 14.81
CA ILE A 172 -5.00 -3.56 14.57
C ILE A 172 -3.76 -2.70 14.85
N PRO A 173 -2.60 -3.29 15.18
CA PRO A 173 -1.34 -2.58 15.25
C PRO A 173 -0.98 -1.88 13.93
N THR A 174 -0.66 -0.59 14.00
CA THR A 174 -0.14 0.19 12.87
C THR A 174 1.22 0.80 13.19
N LEU A 175 2.10 0.84 12.20
CA LEU A 175 3.37 1.57 12.24
C LEU A 175 3.32 2.70 11.21
N HIS A 176 3.48 3.93 11.67
CA HIS A 176 3.55 5.12 10.82
C HIS A 176 4.99 5.62 10.76
N VAL A 177 5.52 5.79 9.54
CA VAL A 177 6.89 6.28 9.31
C VAL A 177 6.81 7.53 8.44
N PHE A 178 7.43 8.62 8.87
CA PHE A 178 7.48 9.89 8.15
C PHE A 178 8.92 10.40 8.05
N GLY A 179 9.26 11.01 6.93
CA GLY A 179 10.54 11.68 6.74
C GLY A 179 10.48 13.11 7.28
N GLU A 180 11.47 13.52 8.07
CA GLU A 180 11.48 14.89 8.60
C GLU A 180 11.63 15.97 7.53
N THR A 181 12.25 15.62 6.41
CA THR A 181 12.51 16.48 5.27
C THR A 181 11.51 16.26 4.12
N ASP A 182 10.43 15.52 4.35
CA ASP A 182 9.40 15.29 3.32
C ASP A 182 8.67 16.62 3.01
N ARG A 183 8.78 17.07 1.75
CA ARG A 183 8.12 18.28 1.25
C ARG A 183 6.87 17.96 0.42
N VAL A 184 6.66 16.70 0.06
CA VAL A 184 5.51 16.24 -0.72
C VAL A 184 4.32 16.03 0.21
N ILE A 185 4.58 15.38 1.35
CA ILE A 185 3.60 15.19 2.42
C ILE A 185 4.05 16.02 3.62
N PRO A 186 3.57 17.26 3.78
CA PRO A 186 3.93 18.08 4.93
C PRO A 186 3.52 17.38 6.22
N LYS A 187 4.34 17.53 7.27
CA LYS A 187 3.98 17.11 8.63
C LYS A 187 2.62 17.74 8.96
N SER A 188 1.58 16.92 9.14
CA SER A 188 0.35 17.41 9.75
C SER A 188 0.68 17.91 11.15
N LYS A 189 0.27 19.14 11.47
CA LYS A 189 0.21 19.61 12.86
C LYS A 189 -0.81 18.80 13.64
#